data_AF-A0A3D0KMC3-F1
#
_entry.id   AF-A0A3D0KMC3-F1
#
_cell.length_a   1.000
_cell.length_b   1.000
_cell.length_c   1.000
_cell.angle_alpha   90.00
_cell.angle_beta   90.00
_cell.angle_gamma   90.00
#
_symmetry.space_group_name_H-M   'P 1'
#
loop_
_entity.id
_entity.type
_entity.pdbx_description
1 polymer ?
#
loop_
_entity_poly.entity_id
_entity_poly.type
_entity_poly.pdbx_seq_one_letter_code
_entity_poly.pdbx_strand_id
1 'polypeptide(L)'
;MAGRHAAPTNKRKPLIITIVIIVAVAAIGGGIMFFMNMKPAPTPKKTPVEVTTASQQPQTTAAPATTAQSTTAAENASQPSSDAASEETSVSNDDIVVPTQAGQEVTYFNATFIPNGQAKDAESGEKVSLREALGTGYSEGAITFNKDGTFTDKVSSIDNSGKYVVQGEKITATYSSDKNMDITVTEWKDGEPVQFYINYGGCLIYFG
;
A
#
# COMPACT_ATOMS: atom_id res chain seq x y z
N MET A 1 41.35 65.36 5.86
CA MET A 1 40.08 65.20 5.11
C MET A 1 39.60 63.77 5.37
N ALA A 2 38.80 63.53 6.41
CA ALA A 2 37.34 63.74 6.51
C ALA A 2 36.53 62.65 5.77
N GLY A 3 35.82 61.82 6.56
CA GLY A 3 34.48 61.30 6.23
C GLY A 3 34.38 59.97 5.49
N ARG A 4 34.29 58.84 6.21
CA ARG A 4 33.56 57.65 5.71
C ARG A 4 32.13 57.76 6.22
N HIS A 5 31.18 58.01 5.33
CA HIS A 5 29.75 58.01 5.65
C HIS A 5 29.29 56.57 5.92
N ALA A 6 28.88 56.28 7.16
CA ALA A 6 28.07 55.12 7.48
C ALA A 6 26.61 55.41 7.11
N ALA A 7 26.00 54.55 6.30
CA ALA A 7 24.56 54.64 6.00
C ALA A 7 23.76 54.02 7.15
N PRO A 8 22.68 54.66 7.64
CA PRO A 8 21.79 54.05 8.62
C PRO A 8 20.84 53.06 7.92
N THR A 9 20.99 51.77 8.18
CA THR A 9 20.03 50.74 7.76
C THR A 9 18.78 50.82 8.65
N ASN A 10 17.73 51.45 8.14
CA ASN A 10 16.41 51.49 8.76
C ASN A 10 15.72 50.12 8.65
N LYS A 11 15.80 49.29 9.70
CA LYS A 11 14.99 48.07 9.86
C LYS A 11 13.57 48.44 10.34
N ARG A 12 12.64 48.61 9.39
CA ARG A 12 11.19 48.52 9.61
C ARG A 12 10.70 47.52 8.53
N LYS A 13 9.99 46.41 8.75
CA LYS A 13 9.01 46.00 9.76
C LYS A 13 8.88 44.45 9.74
N PRO A 14 8.67 43.74 10.87
CA PRO A 14 8.10 42.40 10.87
C PRO A 14 6.58 42.36 11.15
N LEU A 15 5.98 43.50 11.54
CA LEU A 15 4.61 43.54 12.09
C LEU A 15 3.48 43.20 11.08
N ILE A 16 3.68 43.47 9.78
CA ILE A 16 2.63 43.27 8.77
C ILE A 16 2.43 41.77 8.45
N ILE A 17 3.52 40.99 8.45
CA ILE A 17 3.48 39.55 8.13
C ILE A 17 2.72 38.78 9.24
N THR A 18 2.93 39.15 10.50
CA THR A 18 2.25 38.51 11.64
C THR A 18 0.74 38.74 11.63
N ILE A 19 0.25 39.90 11.19
CA ILE A 19 -1.19 40.21 11.16
C ILE A 19 -1.91 39.39 10.08
N VAL A 20 -1.29 39.17 8.91
CA VAL A 20 -1.87 38.36 7.83
C VAL A 20 -2.04 36.89 8.25
N ILE A 21 -1.10 36.36 9.02
CA ILE A 21 -1.16 34.97 9.52
C ILE A 21 -2.31 34.79 10.52
N ILE A 22 -2.54 35.77 11.39
CA ILE A 22 -3.62 35.69 12.40
C ILE A 22 -5.01 35.75 11.74
N VAL A 23 -5.18 36.54 10.69
CA VAL A 23 -6.46 36.63 9.95
C VAL A 23 -6.75 35.34 9.17
N ALA A 24 -5.73 34.67 8.64
CA ALA A 24 -5.90 33.39 7.93
C ALA A 24 -6.37 32.25 8.86
N VAL A 25 -5.88 32.21 10.11
CA VAL A 25 -6.25 31.16 11.08
C VAL A 25 -7.69 31.34 11.58
N ALA A 26 -8.16 32.58 11.75
CA ALA A 26 -9.53 32.85 12.22
C ALA A 26 -10.62 32.50 11.18
N ALA A 27 -10.32 32.62 9.87
CA ALA A 27 -11.27 32.28 8.80
C ALA A 27 -11.50 30.76 8.67
N ILE A 28 -10.50 29.94 9.00
CA ILE A 28 -10.59 28.47 8.90
C ILE A 28 -11.42 27.90 10.08
N GLY A 29 -11.37 28.52 11.26
CA GLY A 29 -12.15 28.07 12.43
C GLY A 29 -13.66 28.37 12.33
N GLY A 30 -14.05 29.46 11.65
CA GLY A 30 -15.46 29.89 11.55
C GLY A 30 -16.29 29.19 10.46
N GLY A 31 -15.65 28.59 9.45
CA GLY A 31 -16.34 28.00 8.29
C GLY A 31 -16.88 26.59 8.49
N ILE A 32 -16.47 25.88 9.55
CA ILE A 32 -16.76 24.44 9.72
C ILE A 32 -18.07 24.21 10.51
N MET A 33 -18.62 25.22 11.19
CA MET A 33 -19.75 25.03 12.11
C MET A 33 -21.15 25.24 11.48
N PHE A 34 -21.28 25.35 10.15
CA PHE A 34 -22.59 25.59 9.52
C PHE A 34 -23.20 24.38 8.77
N PHE A 35 -22.48 23.25 8.66
CA PHE A 35 -22.98 22.07 7.91
C PHE A 35 -23.45 20.88 8.76
N MET A 36 -23.47 20.98 10.09
CA MET A 36 -23.78 19.84 10.98
C MET A 36 -25.22 19.76 11.50
N ASN A 37 -26.21 20.42 10.87
CA ASN A 37 -27.59 20.40 11.39
C ASN A 37 -28.71 20.04 10.40
N MET A 38 -28.46 19.16 9.41
CA MET A 38 -29.55 18.53 8.65
C MET A 38 -29.61 17.03 8.93
N LYS A 39 -30.64 16.62 9.69
CA LYS A 39 -31.01 15.21 9.91
C LYS A 39 -31.57 14.62 8.60
N PRO A 40 -31.11 13.43 8.16
CA PRO A 40 -31.77 12.71 7.07
C PRO A 40 -33.11 12.10 7.52
N ALA A 41 -34.12 12.18 6.66
CA ALA A 41 -35.45 11.59 6.83
C ALA A 41 -35.45 10.07 6.54
N PRO A 42 -36.41 9.28 7.07
CA PRO A 42 -36.41 7.82 6.96
C PRO A 42 -36.91 7.28 5.59
N THR A 43 -36.29 6.17 5.20
CA THR A 43 -36.49 5.31 4.00
C THR A 43 -37.93 4.94 3.61
N PRO A 44 -38.11 4.44 2.37
CA PRO A 44 -38.94 3.26 2.17
C PRO A 44 -38.16 2.06 1.61
N LYS A 45 -38.34 0.92 2.28
CA LYS A 45 -37.91 -0.44 1.92
C LYS A 45 -38.41 -0.84 0.53
N LYS A 46 -37.58 -1.53 -0.26
CA LYS A 46 -38.05 -2.28 -1.43
C LYS A 46 -37.69 -3.76 -1.29
N THR A 47 -38.76 -4.54 -1.31
CA THR A 47 -38.89 -6.00 -1.27
C THR A 47 -37.96 -6.73 -2.27
N PRO A 48 -37.36 -7.88 -1.91
CA PRO A 48 -36.65 -8.72 -2.87
C PRO A 48 -37.66 -9.46 -3.75
N VAL A 49 -37.47 -9.41 -5.08
CA VAL A 49 -38.21 -10.27 -6.00
C VAL A 49 -37.35 -11.51 -6.26
N GLU A 50 -37.86 -12.64 -5.81
CA GLU A 50 -37.36 -13.99 -6.02
C GLU A 50 -37.47 -14.36 -7.51
N VAL A 51 -36.39 -14.87 -8.11
CA VAL A 51 -36.47 -15.62 -9.37
C VAL A 51 -35.87 -17.00 -9.15
N THR A 52 -36.78 -17.95 -8.97
CA THR A 52 -36.53 -19.39 -9.00
C THR A 52 -36.52 -19.86 -10.45
N THR A 53 -35.49 -20.57 -10.89
CA THR A 53 -35.65 -21.64 -11.89
C THR A 53 -34.65 -22.75 -11.61
N ALA A 54 -35.20 -23.93 -11.34
CA ALA A 54 -34.50 -25.14 -10.99
C ALA A 54 -34.16 -25.99 -12.23
N SER A 55 -33.12 -26.80 -12.06
CA SER A 55 -32.94 -28.18 -12.59
C SER A 55 -32.74 -28.39 -14.10
N GLN A 56 -31.57 -28.95 -14.47
CA GLN A 56 -31.45 -30.37 -14.86
C GLN A 56 -29.98 -30.79 -15.15
N GLN A 57 -29.52 -31.78 -14.38
CA GLN A 57 -28.48 -32.78 -14.70
C GLN A 57 -29.21 -34.14 -14.51
N PRO A 58 -29.05 -35.19 -15.35
CA PRO A 58 -27.83 -36.00 -15.56
C PRO A 58 -27.67 -36.46 -17.04
N GLN A 59 -26.66 -37.19 -17.54
CA GLN A 59 -25.96 -38.39 -17.06
C GLN A 59 -24.89 -38.80 -18.11
N THR A 60 -23.75 -39.33 -17.65
CA THR A 60 -22.84 -40.38 -18.22
C THR A 60 -22.67 -40.62 -19.73
N THR A 61 -21.42 -40.85 -20.18
CA THR A 61 -20.97 -42.13 -20.82
C THR A 61 -19.43 -42.26 -20.86
N ALA A 62 -18.98 -43.39 -20.32
CA ALA A 62 -17.76 -44.20 -20.42
C ALA A 62 -16.51 -43.86 -21.29
N ALA A 63 -15.38 -44.35 -20.77
CA ALA A 63 -14.01 -44.45 -21.30
C ALA A 63 -13.82 -45.37 -22.53
N PRO A 64 -12.59 -45.46 -23.04
CA PRO A 64 -11.88 -46.74 -22.91
C PRO A 64 -10.41 -46.64 -22.44
N ALA A 65 -9.97 -47.69 -21.73
CA ALA A 65 -8.57 -48.10 -21.50
C ALA A 65 -7.98 -48.71 -22.80
N THR A 66 -6.69 -48.90 -23.08
CA THR A 66 -5.50 -49.44 -22.36
C THR A 66 -4.30 -49.12 -23.29
N THR A 67 -3.05 -48.91 -22.86
CA THR A 67 -2.00 -49.96 -22.82
C THR A 67 -0.71 -49.38 -22.21
N ALA A 68 -0.17 -50.13 -21.26
CA ALA A 68 1.13 -49.91 -20.62
C ALA A 68 2.27 -50.40 -21.51
N GLN A 69 3.40 -49.68 -21.51
CA GLN A 69 4.68 -50.32 -21.73
C GLN A 69 5.78 -49.66 -20.90
N SER A 70 6.51 -50.52 -20.21
CA SER A 70 7.58 -50.29 -19.26
C SER A 70 8.92 -50.21 -19.98
N THR A 71 9.84 -49.36 -19.52
CA THR A 71 11.29 -49.61 -19.59
C THR A 71 12.00 -48.86 -18.48
N THR A 72 12.81 -49.61 -17.71
CA THR A 72 13.58 -49.19 -16.54
C THR A 72 15.06 -48.94 -16.91
N ALA A 73 15.59 -47.83 -16.38
CA ALA A 73 16.95 -47.45 -15.93
C ALA A 73 18.26 -48.10 -16.44
N ALA A 74 19.27 -47.23 -16.63
CA ALA A 74 20.65 -47.28 -16.07
C ALA A 74 21.35 -45.93 -16.41
N GLU A 75 21.64 -45.01 -15.48
CA GLU A 75 22.73 -44.95 -14.47
C GLU A 75 24.13 -44.62 -15.06
N ASN A 76 24.64 -43.41 -14.75
CA ASN A 76 26.02 -43.08 -14.31
C ASN A 76 26.11 -41.55 -14.02
N ALA A 77 25.99 -41.08 -12.77
CA ALA A 77 27.03 -40.87 -11.75
C ALA A 77 27.83 -39.54 -11.85
N SER A 78 27.56 -38.69 -10.85
CA SER A 78 28.50 -37.93 -10.02
C SER A 78 29.20 -36.66 -10.52
N GLN A 79 28.80 -35.51 -9.95
CA GLN A 79 29.73 -34.65 -9.19
C GLN A 79 28.96 -33.73 -8.20
N PRO A 80 29.44 -33.54 -6.95
CA PRO A 80 28.78 -32.69 -5.94
C PRO A 80 29.42 -31.29 -5.86
N SER A 81 28.60 -30.28 -5.55
CA SER A 81 29.02 -28.96 -5.05
C SER A 81 27.75 -28.27 -4.51
N SER A 82 27.49 -28.35 -3.21
CA SER A 82 27.96 -27.46 -2.12
C SER A 82 27.33 -26.06 -2.19
N ASP A 83 26.43 -25.81 -1.22
CA ASP A 83 26.02 -24.54 -0.60
C ASP A 83 25.47 -23.45 -1.55
N ALA A 84 24.27 -22.90 -1.34
CA ALA A 84 23.67 -22.54 -0.07
C ALA A 84 22.17 -22.81 -0.09
N ALA A 85 21.67 -23.50 0.93
CA ALA A 85 20.32 -23.26 1.39
C ALA A 85 20.28 -21.78 1.79
N SER A 86 19.56 -20.96 1.02
CA SER A 86 19.03 -19.71 1.54
C SER A 86 18.21 -20.11 2.76
N GLU A 87 18.77 -19.90 3.95
CA GLU A 87 17.97 -19.78 5.16
C GLU A 87 17.04 -18.60 4.90
N GLU A 88 15.84 -18.89 4.39
CA GLU A 88 14.71 -18.00 4.57
C GLU A 88 14.61 -17.81 6.08
N THR A 89 15.11 -16.69 6.57
CA THR A 89 14.78 -16.25 7.92
C THR A 89 13.30 -15.91 7.85
N SER A 90 12.45 -16.93 8.01
CA SER A 90 11.03 -16.76 8.21
C SER A 90 10.88 -16.09 9.56
N VAL A 91 10.98 -14.76 9.58
CA VAL A 91 10.64 -13.99 10.76
C VAL A 91 9.15 -14.21 10.96
N SER A 92 8.79 -14.97 11.99
CA SER A 92 7.41 -15.18 12.36
C SER A 92 6.75 -13.82 12.56
N ASN A 93 5.69 -13.55 11.80
CA ASN A 93 5.03 -12.25 11.85
C ASN A 93 4.31 -12.01 13.18
N ASP A 94 4.19 -13.01 14.05
CA ASP A 94 3.38 -12.96 15.28
C ASP A 94 3.82 -11.89 16.30
N ASP A 95 5.09 -11.50 16.29
CA ASP A 95 5.62 -10.48 17.20
C ASP A 95 5.55 -9.04 16.64
N ILE A 96 5.10 -8.87 15.38
CA ILE A 96 5.04 -7.55 14.74
C ILE A 96 3.85 -6.76 15.26
N VAL A 97 4.12 -5.60 15.85
CA VAL A 97 3.10 -4.68 16.32
C VAL A 97 2.87 -3.58 15.28
N VAL A 98 1.65 -3.49 14.77
CA VAL A 98 1.24 -2.40 13.88
C VAL A 98 0.55 -1.30 14.71
N PRO A 99 1.00 -0.03 14.64
CA PRO A 99 0.37 1.05 15.39
C PRO A 99 -1.10 1.26 15.00
N THR A 100 -1.98 1.30 16.01
CA THR A 100 -3.41 1.58 15.87
C THR A 100 -3.85 2.75 16.74
N GLN A 101 -4.83 3.52 16.28
CA GLN A 101 -5.53 4.50 17.11
C GLN A 101 -6.60 3.83 17.95
N ALA A 102 -6.65 4.15 19.24
CA ALA A 102 -7.62 3.60 20.17
C ALA A 102 -9.06 4.03 19.81
N GLY A 103 -10.00 3.10 19.92
CA GLY A 103 -11.43 3.36 19.68
C GLY A 103 -11.84 3.41 18.20
N GLN A 104 -10.92 3.16 17.26
CA GLN A 104 -11.24 2.96 15.85
C GLN A 104 -11.33 1.47 15.50
N GLU A 105 -12.32 1.13 14.68
CA GLU A 105 -12.44 -0.22 14.12
C GLU A 105 -11.24 -0.53 13.23
N VAL A 106 -10.73 -1.76 13.36
CA VAL A 106 -9.64 -2.28 12.53
C VAL A 106 -10.24 -3.26 11.53
N THR A 107 -9.93 -3.05 10.26
CA THR A 107 -10.33 -3.94 9.17
C THR A 107 -9.12 -4.41 8.36
N TYR A 108 -9.35 -5.39 7.49
CA TYR A 108 -8.36 -6.02 6.62
C TYR A 108 -9.04 -6.38 5.29
N PHE A 109 -8.24 -6.53 4.24
CA PHE A 109 -8.70 -6.92 2.90
C PHE A 109 -7.81 -8.03 2.32
N ASN A 110 -8.15 -8.55 1.15
CA ASN A 110 -7.28 -9.46 0.41
C ASN A 110 -7.12 -8.95 -1.02
N ALA A 111 -5.92 -8.51 -1.38
CA ALA A 111 -5.63 -7.98 -2.70
C ALA A 111 -4.14 -8.07 -3.02
N THR A 112 -3.82 -8.12 -4.31
CA THR A 112 -2.45 -8.04 -4.83
C THR A 112 -2.35 -6.87 -5.79
N PHE A 113 -1.32 -6.05 -5.62
CA PHE A 113 -1.09 -4.87 -6.44
C PHE A 113 0.30 -4.89 -7.05
N ILE A 114 0.36 -4.58 -8.34
CA ILE A 114 1.59 -4.47 -9.11
C ILE A 114 1.91 -2.98 -9.25
N PRO A 115 3.19 -2.57 -9.26
CA PRO A 115 3.54 -1.22 -9.66
C PRO A 115 2.95 -0.88 -11.03
N ASN A 116 2.22 0.23 -11.14
CA ASN A 116 1.51 0.60 -12.36
C ASN A 116 2.39 1.32 -13.41
N GLY A 117 3.70 1.21 -13.27
CA GLY A 117 4.69 1.87 -14.13
C GLY A 117 5.02 3.33 -13.77
N GLN A 118 4.31 3.92 -12.81
CA GLN A 118 4.60 5.28 -12.36
C GLN A 118 5.48 5.27 -11.11
N ALA A 119 6.58 6.02 -11.17
CA ALA A 119 7.41 6.35 -10.01
C ALA A 119 7.80 7.83 -10.04
N LYS A 120 8.00 8.39 -8.85
CA LYS A 120 8.49 9.76 -8.68
C LYS A 120 9.55 9.83 -7.60
N ASP A 121 10.54 10.69 -7.79
CA ASP A 121 11.40 11.09 -6.69
C ASP A 121 10.56 11.85 -5.63
N ALA A 122 10.70 11.48 -4.36
CA ALA A 122 9.82 11.98 -3.30
C ALA A 122 10.12 13.43 -2.90
N GLU A 123 11.33 13.93 -3.16
CA GLU A 123 11.73 15.29 -2.81
C GLU A 123 11.37 16.29 -3.93
N SER A 124 11.76 15.97 -5.16
CA SER A 124 11.55 16.82 -6.34
C SER A 124 10.20 16.62 -7.01
N GLY A 125 9.58 15.45 -6.85
CA GLY A 125 8.36 15.05 -7.56
C GLY A 125 8.59 14.70 -9.04
N GLU A 126 9.85 14.68 -9.50
CA GLU A 126 10.19 14.33 -10.88
C GLU A 126 9.83 12.87 -11.18
N LYS A 127 9.36 12.61 -12.40
CA LYS A 127 9.07 11.24 -12.84
C LYS A 127 10.38 10.49 -13.07
N VAL A 128 10.46 9.29 -12.51
CA VAL A 128 11.56 8.35 -12.73
C VAL A 128 11.00 7.01 -13.21
N SER A 129 11.81 6.20 -13.86
CA SER A 129 11.44 4.82 -14.16
C SER A 129 11.49 3.95 -12.90
N LEU A 130 10.73 2.85 -12.88
CA LEU A 130 10.79 1.88 -11.78
C LEU A 130 12.20 1.32 -11.59
N ARG A 131 12.97 1.16 -12.68
CA ARG A 131 14.35 0.67 -12.62
C ARG A 131 15.33 1.69 -12.07
N GLU A 132 15.12 2.98 -12.29
CA GLU A 132 15.89 4.03 -11.62
C GLU A 132 15.54 4.12 -10.14
N ALA A 133 14.25 4.02 -9.81
CA ALA A 133 13.76 4.13 -8.44
C ALA A 133 14.17 2.94 -7.55
N LEU A 134 14.10 1.72 -8.08
CA LEU A 134 14.33 0.47 -7.33
C LEU A 134 15.69 -0.18 -7.68
N GLY A 135 16.41 0.38 -8.64
CA GLY A 135 17.73 -0.07 -9.07
C GLY A 135 17.73 -1.47 -9.69
N THR A 136 18.86 -2.16 -9.56
CA THR A 136 19.03 -3.55 -10.00
C THR A 136 18.23 -4.55 -9.16
N GLY A 137 17.71 -4.11 -8.01
CA GLY A 137 16.86 -4.92 -7.15
C GLY A 137 15.41 -4.96 -7.61
N TYR A 138 15.00 -4.25 -8.65
CA TYR A 138 13.62 -4.37 -9.15
C TYR A 138 13.36 -5.78 -9.72
N SER A 139 12.33 -6.46 -9.23
CA SER A 139 12.00 -7.86 -9.56
C SER A 139 10.69 -8.01 -10.36
N GLU A 140 10.04 -6.92 -10.74
CA GLU A 140 8.71 -6.91 -11.38
C GLU A 140 7.60 -7.59 -10.56
N GLY A 141 7.85 -7.81 -9.27
CA GLY A 141 6.87 -8.44 -8.39
C GLY A 141 5.78 -7.48 -7.90
N ALA A 142 5.06 -7.95 -6.88
CA ALA A 142 3.85 -7.31 -6.39
C ALA A 142 3.88 -7.20 -4.86
N ILE A 143 2.99 -6.35 -4.34
CA ILE A 143 2.63 -6.37 -2.92
C ILE A 143 1.28 -7.08 -2.76
N THR A 144 1.21 -8.03 -1.84
CA THR A 144 0.00 -8.80 -1.53
C THR A 144 -0.39 -8.57 -0.09
N PHE A 145 -1.60 -8.10 0.14
CA PHE A 145 -2.23 -7.96 1.45
C PHE A 145 -3.20 -9.12 1.67
N ASN A 146 -3.14 -9.71 2.86
CA ASN A 146 -3.97 -10.86 3.25
C ASN A 146 -5.02 -10.46 4.29
N LYS A 147 -6.12 -11.21 4.33
CA LYS A 147 -7.25 -10.93 5.22
C LYS A 147 -6.94 -11.16 6.70
N ASP A 148 -5.87 -11.88 6.99
CA ASP A 148 -5.35 -12.11 8.35
C ASP A 148 -4.46 -10.96 8.87
N GLY A 149 -4.34 -9.87 8.09
CA GLY A 149 -3.53 -8.72 8.45
C GLY A 149 -2.04 -8.88 8.15
N THR A 150 -1.63 -9.92 7.43
CA THR A 150 -0.25 -10.05 6.92
C THR A 150 -0.12 -9.45 5.52
N PHE A 151 1.09 -9.08 5.12
CA PHE A 151 1.38 -8.75 3.74
C PHE A 151 2.75 -9.30 3.32
N THR A 152 2.93 -9.49 2.01
CA THR A 152 4.21 -9.78 1.36
C THR A 152 4.52 -8.70 0.34
N ASP A 153 5.76 -8.22 0.31
CA ASP A 153 6.27 -7.29 -0.68
C ASP A 153 7.40 -7.97 -1.45
N LYS A 154 7.12 -8.22 -2.73
CA LYS A 154 8.07 -8.81 -3.69
C LYS A 154 8.43 -7.83 -4.80
N VAL A 155 8.21 -6.53 -4.62
CA VAL A 155 8.50 -5.50 -5.63
C VAL A 155 10.01 -5.37 -5.86
N SER A 156 10.80 -5.68 -4.83
CA SER A 156 12.25 -5.83 -4.93
C SER A 156 12.67 -7.30 -4.95
N SER A 157 13.94 -7.56 -5.27
CA SER A 157 14.58 -8.87 -5.26
C SER A 157 14.74 -9.45 -3.87
N ILE A 158 14.44 -8.67 -2.84
CA ILE A 158 14.35 -9.11 -1.46
C ILE A 158 12.87 -9.28 -1.15
N ASP A 159 12.47 -10.53 -0.87
CA ASP A 159 11.14 -10.83 -0.37
C ASP A 159 11.04 -10.25 1.05
N ASN A 160 10.17 -9.26 1.21
CA ASN A 160 9.82 -8.70 2.51
C ASN A 160 8.41 -9.15 2.89
N SER A 161 8.12 -9.13 4.18
CA SER A 161 6.78 -9.37 4.70
C SER A 161 6.52 -8.50 5.91
N GLY A 162 5.28 -8.49 6.39
CA GLY A 162 4.95 -7.83 7.64
C GLY A 162 3.47 -7.96 8.01
N LYS A 163 3.02 -7.07 8.88
CA LYS A 163 1.61 -6.90 9.22
C LYS A 163 1.10 -5.52 8.82
N TYR A 164 -0.19 -5.43 8.57
CA TYR A 164 -0.87 -4.18 8.28
C TYR A 164 -2.24 -4.14 8.94
N VAL A 165 -2.79 -2.95 9.08
CA VAL A 165 -4.16 -2.69 9.54
C VAL A 165 -4.78 -1.59 8.69
N VAL A 166 -6.10 -1.62 8.56
CA VAL A 166 -6.88 -0.50 8.03
C VAL A 166 -7.69 0.13 9.15
N GLN A 167 -7.59 1.45 9.28
CA GLN A 167 -8.43 2.25 10.20
C GLN A 167 -8.96 3.47 9.45
N GLY A 168 -10.27 3.49 9.19
CA GLY A 168 -10.87 4.47 8.29
C GLY A 168 -10.30 4.34 6.88
N GLU A 169 -9.86 5.45 6.28
CA GLU A 169 -9.25 5.50 4.94
C GLU A 169 -7.70 5.46 4.98
N LYS A 170 -7.13 4.87 6.05
CA LYS A 170 -5.69 4.77 6.25
C LYS A 170 -5.25 3.31 6.36
N ILE A 171 -4.21 2.96 5.63
CA ILE A 171 -3.47 1.72 5.79
C ILE A 171 -2.19 2.03 6.58
N THR A 172 -1.95 1.31 7.67
CA THR A 172 -0.68 1.34 8.40
C THR A 172 -0.06 -0.03 8.29
N ALA A 173 1.22 -0.11 7.91
CA ALA A 173 1.93 -1.37 7.75
C ALA A 173 3.31 -1.30 8.39
N THR A 174 3.77 -2.44 8.89
CA THR A 174 5.07 -2.60 9.54
C THR A 174 5.70 -3.89 9.03
N TYR A 175 6.89 -3.78 8.44
CA TYR A 175 7.69 -4.92 8.01
C TYR A 175 8.12 -5.78 9.19
N SER A 176 8.44 -7.05 8.94
CA SER A 176 8.99 -7.97 9.94
C SER A 176 10.33 -7.53 10.51
N SER A 177 11.03 -6.63 9.83
CA SER A 177 12.21 -5.94 10.34
C SER A 177 11.90 -4.75 11.28
N ASP A 178 10.65 -4.62 11.75
CA ASP A 178 10.13 -3.52 12.57
C ASP A 178 10.32 -2.13 11.94
N LYS A 179 10.27 -2.07 10.61
CA LYS A 179 10.28 -0.80 9.86
C LYS A 179 8.87 -0.50 9.40
N ASN A 180 8.36 0.66 9.78
CA ASN A 180 7.06 1.13 9.28
C ASN A 180 7.14 1.43 7.79
N MET A 181 6.03 1.16 7.10
CA MET A 181 5.85 1.46 5.69
C MET A 181 4.85 2.59 5.53
N ASP A 182 5.26 3.62 4.79
CA ASP A 182 4.43 4.78 4.48
C ASP A 182 3.57 4.49 3.25
N ILE A 183 2.35 4.01 3.48
CA ILE A 183 1.33 3.83 2.44
C ILE A 183 0.43 5.06 2.40
N THR A 184 0.27 5.65 1.22
CA THR A 184 -0.76 6.68 0.99
C THR A 184 -1.73 6.21 -0.07
N VAL A 185 -2.99 6.01 0.33
CA VAL A 185 -4.07 5.63 -0.59
C VAL A 185 -4.60 6.87 -1.29
N THR A 186 -4.67 6.80 -2.61
CA THR A 186 -5.18 7.89 -3.46
C THR A 186 -6.60 7.63 -3.91
N GLU A 187 -7.03 6.36 -3.96
CA GLU A 187 -8.38 5.99 -4.34
C GLU A 187 -8.85 4.74 -3.58
N TRP A 188 -10.04 4.83 -3.01
CA TRP A 188 -10.76 3.74 -2.37
C TRP A 188 -12.01 3.39 -3.20
N LYS A 189 -12.35 2.10 -3.24
CA LYS A 189 -13.59 1.62 -3.84
C LYS A 189 -14.16 0.50 -2.96
N ASP A 190 -15.43 0.65 -2.57
CA ASP A 190 -16.16 -0.35 -1.78
C ASP A 190 -15.43 -0.81 -0.50
N GLY A 191 -14.62 0.07 0.10
CA GLY A 191 -13.86 -0.21 1.32
C GLY A 191 -12.48 -0.84 1.11
N GLU A 192 -12.04 -1.03 -0.15
CA GLU A 192 -10.71 -1.54 -0.51
C GLU A 192 -9.91 -0.48 -1.28
N PRO A 193 -8.57 -0.44 -1.11
CA PRO A 193 -7.75 0.48 -1.89
C PRO A 193 -7.69 0.00 -3.35
N VAL A 194 -7.82 0.92 -4.30
CA VAL A 194 -7.63 0.61 -5.73
C VAL A 194 -6.45 1.35 -6.33
N GLN A 195 -6.02 2.47 -5.72
CA GLN A 195 -4.77 3.14 -6.07
C GLN A 195 -4.11 3.68 -4.82
N PHE A 196 -2.80 3.50 -4.72
CA PHE A 196 -1.98 4.03 -3.65
C PHE A 196 -0.53 4.18 -4.10
N TYR A 197 0.30 4.79 -3.26
CA TYR A 197 1.74 4.75 -3.43
C TYR A 197 2.45 4.44 -2.12
N ILE A 198 3.67 3.92 -2.24
CA ILE A 198 4.57 3.63 -1.13
C ILE A 198 5.90 4.35 -1.38
N ASN A 199 6.50 4.89 -0.33
CA ASN A 199 7.85 5.44 -0.38
C ASN A 199 8.90 4.32 -0.22
N TYR A 200 9.56 3.98 -1.33
CA TYR A 200 10.71 3.09 -1.36
C TYR A 200 11.99 3.91 -1.43
N GLY A 201 12.64 4.11 -0.29
CA GLY A 201 13.99 4.68 -0.23
C GLY A 201 14.13 6.08 -0.84
N GLY A 202 13.07 6.90 -0.81
CA GLY A 202 13.05 8.23 -1.41
C GLY A 202 12.32 8.31 -2.75
N CYS A 203 11.78 7.20 -3.26
CA CYS A 203 10.95 7.19 -4.46
C CYS A 203 9.51 6.74 -4.14
N LEU A 204 8.52 7.50 -4.61
CA LEU A 204 7.11 7.14 -4.54
C LEU A 204 6.78 6.19 -5.69
N ILE A 205 6.47 4.94 -5.37
CA ILE A 205 6.05 3.91 -6.33
C ILE A 205 4.54 3.77 -6.27
N TYR A 206 3.87 3.91 -7.42
CA TYR A 206 2.41 3.87 -7.50
C TYR A 206 1.92 2.48 -7.90
N PHE A 207 0.82 2.07 -7.27
CA PHE A 207 0.17 0.78 -7.40
C PHE A 207 -1.29 0.99 -7.78
N GLY A 208 -1.85 0.03 -8.52
CA GLY A 208 -3.26 -0.02 -8.90
C GLY A 208 -3.55 -1.04 -9.99
#